data_AF-A0A101RNI2-F1
#
_entry.id   AF-A0A101RNI2-F1
#
_cell.length_a   1.000
_cell.length_b   1.000
_cell.length_c   1.000
_cell.angle_alpha   90.00
_cell.angle_beta   90.00
_cell.angle_gamma   90.00
#
_symmetry.space_group_name_H-M   'P 1'
#
loop_
_entity.id
_entity.type
_entity.pdbx_description
1 polymer ?
#
loop_
_entity_poly.entity_id
_entity_poly.type
_entity_poly.pdbx_seq_one_letter_code
_entity_poly.pdbx_strand_id
1 'polypeptide(L)'
;MTKDSADQRVQDALRRHKVWRTSWWVETALSAVMSDPEVRRLAGEIEQEEFRLGQELSTRLQPFQERYDRAVTDCEVELFSRICPGKHARWGRICLMDADHEMTVEPHWGRTADGRLIAWVGSAPDD
;
A
#
# COMPACT_ATOMS: atom_id res chain seq x y z
N MET A 1 -41.51 -20.42 22.59
CA MET A 1 -40.19 -20.39 21.92
C MET A 1 -40.01 -21.75 21.24
N THR A 2 -39.98 -21.81 19.91
CA THR A 2 -39.95 -23.08 19.17
C THR A 2 -38.53 -23.65 19.12
N LYS A 3 -38.42 -24.98 19.09
CA LYS A 3 -37.15 -25.70 18.96
C LYS A 3 -36.32 -25.19 17.76
N ASP A 4 -37.00 -24.91 16.65
CA ASP A 4 -36.39 -24.36 15.43
C ASP A 4 -35.75 -22.99 15.62
N SER A 5 -36.32 -22.12 16.47
CA SER A 5 -35.74 -20.82 16.83
C SER A 5 -34.50 -20.97 17.71
N ALA A 6 -34.46 -21.98 18.57
CA ALA A 6 -33.27 -22.28 19.38
C ALA A 6 -32.14 -22.85 18.50
N ASP A 7 -32.46 -23.77 17.60
CA ASP A 7 -31.49 -24.38 16.69
C ASP A 7 -30.90 -23.36 15.72
N GLN A 8 -31.71 -22.44 15.19
CA GLN A 8 -31.22 -21.35 14.33
C GLN A 8 -30.22 -20.44 15.07
N ARG A 9 -30.50 -20.06 16.32
CA ARG A 9 -29.56 -19.24 17.12
C ARG A 9 -28.25 -19.97 17.41
N VAL A 10 -28.30 -21.28 17.61
CA VAL A 10 -27.10 -22.11 17.81
C VAL A 10 -26.29 -22.13 16.52
N GLN A 11 -26.91 -22.32 15.36
CA GLN A 11 -26.21 -22.30 14.07
C GLN A 11 -25.57 -20.92 13.78
N ASP A 12 -26.27 -19.83 14.08
CA ASP A 12 -25.72 -18.48 13.91
C ASP A 12 -24.59 -18.17 14.91
N ALA A 13 -24.67 -18.69 16.14
CA ALA A 13 -23.58 -18.60 17.11
C ALA A 13 -22.35 -19.39 16.65
N LEU A 14 -22.53 -20.60 16.11
CA LEU A 14 -21.44 -21.42 15.57
C LEU A 14 -20.78 -20.75 14.36
N ARG A 15 -21.57 -20.16 13.45
CA ARG A 15 -21.05 -19.41 12.29
C ARG A 15 -20.20 -18.22 12.74
N ARG A 16 -20.70 -17.41 13.67
CA ARG A 16 -19.95 -16.27 14.23
C ARG A 16 -18.68 -16.71 14.93
N HIS A 17 -18.73 -17.79 15.72
CA HIS A 17 -17.56 -18.33 16.39
C HIS A 17 -16.50 -18.80 15.39
N LYS A 18 -16.90 -19.47 14.30
CA LYS A 18 -15.98 -19.91 13.25
C LYS A 18 -15.27 -18.73 12.58
N VAL A 19 -16.02 -17.69 12.19
CA VAL A 19 -15.45 -16.48 11.57
C VAL A 19 -14.48 -15.78 12.53
N TRP A 20 -14.91 -15.57 13.78
CA TRP A 20 -14.07 -14.95 14.80
C TRP A 20 -12.77 -15.74 15.02
N ARG A 21 -12.88 -17.07 15.14
CA ARG A 21 -11.72 -17.94 15.37
C ARG A 21 -10.75 -17.91 14.19
N THR A 22 -11.24 -17.88 12.95
CA THR A 22 -10.39 -17.72 11.77
C THR A 22 -9.69 -16.35 11.77
N SER A 23 -10.41 -15.26 12.05
CA SER A 23 -9.82 -13.91 12.15
C SER A 23 -8.71 -13.88 13.20
N TRP A 24 -9.00 -14.37 14.40
CA TRP A 24 -8.04 -14.40 15.49
C TRP A 24 -6.79 -15.21 15.15
N TRP A 25 -6.94 -16.37 14.49
CA TRP A 25 -5.80 -17.17 14.04
C TRP A 25 -4.94 -16.44 13.00
N VAL A 26 -5.57 -15.78 12.03
CA VAL A 26 -4.86 -15.00 11.00
C VAL A 26 -4.11 -13.83 11.64
N GLU A 27 -4.78 -13.05 12.49
CA GLU A 27 -4.17 -11.93 13.21
C GLU A 27 -3.00 -12.38 14.08
N THR A 28 -3.14 -13.50 14.79
CA THR A 28 -2.07 -14.07 15.62
C THR A 28 -0.88 -14.51 14.79
N ALA A 29 -1.12 -15.21 13.67
CA ALA A 29 -0.07 -15.68 12.78
C ALA A 29 0.67 -14.51 12.10
N LEU A 30 -0.07 -13.53 11.59
CA LEU A 30 0.52 -12.31 11.02
C LEU A 30 1.31 -11.55 12.08
N SER A 31 0.76 -11.35 13.28
CA SER A 31 1.45 -10.68 14.37
C SER A 31 2.74 -11.41 14.77
N ALA A 32 2.75 -12.75 14.74
CA ALA A 32 3.93 -13.54 15.04
C ALA A 32 5.02 -13.33 13.97
N VAL A 33 4.66 -13.39 12.68
CA VAL A 33 5.58 -13.12 11.57
C VAL A 33 6.11 -11.69 11.61
N MET A 34 5.24 -10.69 11.79
CA MET A 34 5.65 -9.27 11.88
C MET A 34 6.43 -8.94 13.16
N SER A 35 6.36 -9.81 14.17
CA SER A 35 7.17 -9.71 15.39
C SER A 35 8.45 -10.51 15.34
N ASP A 36 8.66 -11.31 14.30
CA ASP A 36 9.90 -12.04 14.10
C ASP A 36 11.07 -11.04 13.96
N PRO A 37 12.14 -11.17 14.76
CA PRO A 37 13.28 -10.26 14.73
C PRO A 37 13.93 -10.14 13.34
N GLU A 38 13.96 -11.24 12.58
CA GLU A 38 14.57 -11.26 11.25
C GLU A 38 13.71 -10.52 10.23
N VAL A 39 12.38 -10.69 10.31
CA VAL A 39 11.43 -9.92 9.48
C VAL A 39 11.57 -8.43 9.78
N ARG A 40 11.68 -8.04 11.05
CA ARG A 40 11.90 -6.64 11.44
C ARG A 40 13.25 -6.09 10.97
N ARG A 41 14.31 -6.91 11.06
CA ARG A 41 15.65 -6.53 10.57
C ARG A 41 15.62 -6.27 9.07
N LEU A 42 15.07 -7.21 8.29
CA LEU A 42 14.94 -7.08 6.84
C LEU A 42 14.07 -5.90 6.44
N ALA A 43 12.96 -5.66 7.13
CA ALA A 43 12.12 -4.48 6.91
C ALA A 43 12.92 -3.18 7.12
N GLY A 44 13.73 -3.10 8.17
CA GLY A 44 14.61 -1.96 8.40
C GLY A 44 15.71 -1.79 7.34
N GLU A 45 16.23 -2.88 6.78
CA GLU A 45 17.20 -2.83 5.67
C GLU A 45 16.57 -2.36 4.36
N ILE A 46 15.36 -2.84 4.07
CA ILE A 46 14.58 -2.38 2.92
C ILE A 46 14.30 -0.88 3.04
N GLU A 47 13.80 -0.43 4.19
CA GLU A 47 13.53 1.00 4.44
C GLU A 47 14.78 1.87 4.24
N GLN A 48 15.93 1.44 4.77
CA GLN A 48 17.21 2.15 4.58
C GLN A 48 17.60 2.25 3.11
N GLU A 49 17.41 1.17 2.35
CA GLU A 49 17.74 1.13 0.94
C GLU A 49 16.81 2.00 0.10
N GLU A 50 15.51 2.02 0.41
CA GLU A 50 14.54 2.91 -0.22
C GLU A 50 14.87 4.39 0.02
N PHE A 51 15.35 4.75 1.22
CA PHE A 51 15.85 6.10 1.51
C PHE A 51 17.13 6.45 0.74
N ARG A 52 18.07 5.50 0.64
CA ARG A 52 19.32 5.70 -0.11
C ARG A 52 19.00 5.92 -1.59
N LEU A 53 18.17 5.07 -2.18
CA LEU A 53 17.72 5.19 -3.56
C LEU A 53 16.91 6.47 -3.80
N GLY A 54 16.03 6.85 -2.86
CA GLY A 54 15.29 8.10 -2.93
C GLY A 54 16.20 9.33 -3.03
N GLN A 55 17.31 9.34 -2.30
CA GLN A 55 18.31 10.41 -2.39
C GLN A 55 19.08 10.37 -3.71
N GLU A 56 19.57 9.21 -4.13
CA GLU A 56 20.36 9.04 -5.37
C GLU A 56 19.55 9.41 -6.62
N LEU A 57 18.26 9.09 -6.62
CA LEU A 57 17.37 9.33 -7.75
C LEU A 57 16.68 10.69 -7.70
N SER A 58 16.84 11.46 -6.62
CA SER A 58 16.12 12.73 -6.39
C SER A 58 16.19 13.68 -7.57
N THR A 59 17.37 13.96 -8.12
CA THR A 59 17.53 14.85 -9.28
C THR A 59 16.85 14.32 -10.53
N ARG A 60 16.88 13.00 -10.75
CA ARG A 60 16.23 12.36 -11.91
C ARG A 60 14.71 12.43 -11.80
N LEU A 61 14.18 12.27 -10.59
CA LEU A 61 12.75 12.13 -10.34
C LEU A 61 12.07 13.44 -9.93
N GLN A 62 12.85 14.49 -9.62
CA GLN A 62 12.39 15.84 -9.29
C GLN A 62 11.37 16.41 -10.31
N PRO A 63 11.54 16.26 -11.64
CA PRO A 63 10.54 16.75 -12.59
C PRO A 63 9.15 16.12 -12.40
N PHE A 64 9.07 14.86 -11.98
CA PHE A 64 7.80 14.21 -11.69
C PHE A 64 7.17 14.73 -10.41
N GLN A 65 7.98 15.02 -9.38
CA GLN A 65 7.50 15.69 -8.18
C GLN A 65 6.93 17.07 -8.47
N GLU A 66 7.64 17.88 -9.24
CA GLU A 66 7.19 19.22 -9.60
C GLU A 66 5.88 19.17 -10.42
N ARG A 67 5.72 18.14 -11.26
CA ARG A 67 4.47 17.87 -11.98
C ARG A 67 3.32 17.54 -11.02
N TYR A 68 3.58 16.75 -9.99
CA TYR A 68 2.58 16.43 -8.95
C TYR A 68 2.17 17.66 -8.17
N ASP A 69 3.13 18.40 -7.63
CA ASP A 69 2.88 19.57 -6.80
C ASP A 69 2.08 20.63 -7.57
N ARG A 70 2.41 20.80 -8.86
CA ARG A 70 1.63 21.65 -9.77
C ARG A 70 0.22 21.12 -9.98
N ALA A 71 0.04 19.83 -10.32
CA ALA A 71 -1.27 19.25 -10.54
C ALA A 71 -2.18 19.36 -9.30
N VAL A 72 -1.62 19.24 -8.09
CA VAL A 72 -2.35 19.46 -6.83
C VAL A 72 -2.74 20.92 -6.67
N THR A 73 -1.79 21.84 -6.91
CA THR A 73 -2.02 23.28 -6.79
C THR A 73 -3.08 23.77 -7.78
N ASP A 74 -3.03 23.27 -9.01
CA ASP A 74 -3.87 23.71 -10.13
C ASP A 74 -5.16 22.88 -10.25
N CYS A 75 -5.36 21.90 -9.36
CA CYS A 75 -6.50 20.98 -9.39
C CYS A 75 -6.68 20.29 -10.77
N GLU A 76 -5.60 19.77 -11.36
CA GLU A 76 -5.62 19.13 -12.68
C GLU A 76 -6.35 17.77 -12.67
N VAL A 77 -7.69 17.81 -12.73
CA VAL A 77 -8.56 16.62 -12.68
C VAL A 77 -8.22 15.60 -13.77
N GLU A 78 -7.84 16.06 -14.97
CA GLU A 78 -7.49 15.17 -16.07
C GLU A 78 -6.29 14.29 -15.74
N LEU A 79 -5.24 14.88 -15.15
CA LEU A 79 -4.04 14.15 -14.74
C LEU A 79 -4.37 13.13 -13.64
N PHE A 80 -5.23 13.51 -12.68
CA PHE A 80 -5.70 12.61 -11.62
C PHE A 80 -6.67 11.53 -12.08
N SER A 81 -7.30 11.71 -13.24
CA SER A 81 -8.18 10.71 -13.87
C SER A 81 -7.43 9.71 -14.75
N ARG A 82 -6.11 9.89 -14.96
CA ARG A 82 -5.31 8.95 -15.74
C ARG A 82 -5.17 7.64 -14.99
N ILE A 83 -5.51 6.56 -15.67
CA ILE A 83 -5.47 5.21 -15.14
C ILE A 83 -4.35 4.47 -15.86
N CYS A 84 -3.38 3.97 -15.09
CA CYS A 84 -2.33 3.08 -15.58
C CYS A 84 -2.81 1.62 -15.46
N PRO A 85 -3.01 0.89 -16.58
CA PRO A 85 -3.36 -0.53 -16.56
C PRO A 85 -2.55 -1.33 -15.52
N GLY A 86 -3.25 -2.01 -14.62
CA GLY A 86 -2.63 -2.96 -13.67
C GLY A 86 -2.12 -2.37 -12.34
N LYS A 87 -2.20 -1.06 -12.10
CA LYS A 87 -1.84 -0.46 -10.79
C LYS A 87 -2.92 0.51 -10.31
N HIS A 88 -4.01 -0.07 -9.79
CA HIS A 88 -5.13 0.70 -9.25
C HIS A 88 -5.09 0.71 -7.73
N ALA A 89 -5.00 1.90 -7.14
CA ALA A 89 -5.57 2.14 -5.82
C ALA A 89 -6.72 3.13 -5.97
N ARG A 90 -7.88 2.76 -5.43
CA ARG A 90 -9.15 3.52 -5.42
C ARG A 90 -9.01 4.92 -4.78
N TRP A 91 -7.91 5.21 -4.08
CA TRP A 91 -7.71 6.43 -3.29
C TRP A 91 -6.28 6.98 -3.26
N GLY A 92 -5.48 6.80 -4.31
CA GLY A 92 -4.33 7.70 -4.50
C GLY A 92 -3.01 7.05 -4.84
N ARG A 93 -2.80 6.80 -6.14
CA ARG A 93 -1.46 6.86 -6.74
C ARG A 93 -1.61 7.45 -8.12
N ILE A 94 -1.26 8.72 -8.23
CA ILE A 94 -1.37 9.48 -9.47
C ILE A 94 -0.15 9.13 -10.30
N CYS A 95 -0.41 8.63 -11.51
CA CYS A 95 0.61 8.21 -12.43
C CYS A 95 1.18 9.47 -13.14
N LEU A 96 2.33 9.95 -12.69
CA LEU A 96 2.95 11.20 -13.16
C LEU A 96 3.83 11.03 -14.40
N MET A 97 4.05 9.77 -14.79
CA MET A 97 4.81 9.40 -15.98
C MET A 97 3.93 9.49 -17.23
N ASP A 98 4.57 9.51 -18.39
CA ASP A 98 3.86 9.49 -19.67
C ASP A 98 3.25 8.11 -19.95
N ALA A 99 2.31 8.05 -20.90
CA ALA A 99 1.71 6.78 -21.32
C ALA A 99 2.79 5.77 -21.75
N ASP A 100 2.54 4.48 -21.56
CA ASP A 100 3.44 3.35 -21.89
C ASP A 100 4.66 3.12 -20.97
N HIS A 101 4.83 3.89 -19.89
CA HIS A 101 5.90 3.65 -18.89
C HIS A 101 5.74 2.32 -18.11
N GLU A 102 4.60 1.63 -18.23
CA GLU A 102 4.32 0.35 -17.56
C GLU A 102 5.33 -0.76 -17.88
N MET A 103 6.05 -0.62 -19.00
CA MET A 103 7.05 -1.57 -19.47
C MET A 103 8.47 -1.27 -18.95
N THR A 104 8.65 -0.18 -18.21
CA THR A 104 9.95 0.20 -17.65
C THR A 104 10.03 -0.29 -16.20
N VAL A 105 11.16 -0.92 -15.81
CA VAL A 105 11.42 -1.38 -14.44
C VAL A 105 11.80 -0.19 -13.53
N GLU A 106 11.27 1.00 -13.82
CA GLU A 106 11.64 2.20 -13.09
C GLU A 106 11.01 2.19 -11.69
N PRO A 107 11.78 2.60 -10.66
CA PRO A 107 11.26 2.71 -9.31
C PRO A 107 10.25 3.84 -9.23
N HIS A 108 9.25 3.64 -8.37
CA HIS A 108 8.33 4.69 -7.92
C HIS A 108 9.06 5.62 -6.96
N TRP A 109 8.48 6.79 -6.73
CA TRP A 109 9.08 7.84 -5.93
C TRP A 109 8.02 8.61 -5.15
N GLY A 110 8.41 9.12 -3.99
CA GLY A 110 7.56 10.01 -3.20
C GLY A 110 8.23 10.53 -1.95
N ARG A 111 7.40 11.02 -1.03
CA ARG A 111 7.80 11.45 0.31
C ARG A 111 7.00 10.72 1.37
N THR A 112 7.65 10.38 2.46
CA THR A 112 6.99 9.94 3.69
C THR A 112 6.22 11.11 4.34
N ALA A 113 5.37 10.81 5.32
CA ALA A 113 4.58 11.83 6.04
C ALA A 113 5.43 12.91 6.74
N ASP A 114 6.67 12.58 7.12
CA ASP A 114 7.67 13.51 7.68
C ASP A 114 8.53 14.21 6.60
N GLY A 115 8.25 13.97 5.32
CA GLY A 115 8.83 14.68 4.18
C GLY A 115 10.13 14.09 3.63
N ARG A 116 10.61 12.93 4.12
CA ARG A 116 11.82 12.26 3.63
C ARG A 116 11.58 11.63 2.25
N LEU A 117 12.61 11.63 1.40
CA LEU A 117 12.54 11.08 0.05
C LEU A 117 12.65 9.55 0.05
N ILE A 118 11.79 8.88 -0.71
CA ILE A 118 11.80 7.42 -0.84
C ILE A 118 11.66 7.01 -2.32
N ALA A 119 12.26 5.87 -2.67
CA ALA A 119 12.07 5.22 -3.96
C ALA A 119 11.96 3.70 -3.80
N TRP A 120 10.99 3.06 -4.47
CA TRP A 120 10.67 1.64 -4.31
C TRP A 120 10.27 0.97 -5.63
N VAL A 121 10.45 -0.35 -5.74
CA VAL A 121 10.04 -1.14 -6.91
C VAL A 121 8.83 -2.00 -6.55
N GLY A 122 7.77 -1.91 -7.35
CA GLY A 122 6.54 -2.71 -7.17
C GLY A 122 5.37 -1.88 -6.65
N SER A 123 4.52 -2.49 -5.81
CA SER A 123 3.48 -1.76 -5.08
C SER A 123 4.16 -0.95 -3.97
N ALA A 124 3.81 0.33 -3.83
CA ALA A 124 4.25 1.13 -2.69
C ALA A 124 3.98 0.41 -1.38
N PRO A 125 4.92 0.48 -0.42
CA PRO A 125 4.62 0.16 0.96
C PRO A 125 3.46 1.09 1.34
N ASP A 126 2.27 0.52 1.48
CA ASP A 126 1.15 1.24 2.06
C ASP A 126 1.52 1.52 3.53
N ASP A 127 1.24 2.74 4.00
CA ASP A 127 1.21 3.08 5.44
C ASP A 127 0.23 2.20 6.21
#